data_AF-U7UT03-F1
#
_entry.id   AF-U7UT03-F1
#
_cell.length_a   1.000
_cell.length_b   1.000
_cell.length_c   1.000
_cell.angle_alpha   90.00
_cell.angle_beta   90.00
_cell.angle_gamma   90.00
#
_symmetry.space_group_name_H-M   'P 1'
#
loop_
_entity.id
_entity.type
_entity.pdbx_description
1 polymer ?
#
loop_
_entity_poly.entity_id
_entity_poly.type
_entity_poly.pdbx_seq_one_letter_code
_entity_poly.pdbx_strand_id
1 'polypeptide(L)'
;MKIYVDEEERELHVYDRVAGNVDYARHVLCAEERLTTTEYGEFSLTAAEFAVWEKRLAKLQESEDIRFAIHPVVDAAELDDYIYEDTMYCTSAAETIDMENISLKELQAALTAKDAAWLTENRFPKTLKKLMT
;
A
#
# COMPACT_ATOMS: atom_id res chain seq x y z
N MET A 1 -8.06 7.44 -11.17
CA MET A 1 -7.64 7.07 -12.56
C MET A 1 -8.85 6.58 -13.35
N LYS A 2 -9.10 7.17 -14.53
CA LYS A 2 -10.15 6.70 -15.46
C LYS A 2 -9.77 5.39 -16.13
N ILE A 3 -10.74 4.48 -16.24
CA ILE A 3 -10.60 3.17 -16.88
C ILE A 3 -11.92 2.76 -17.52
N TYR A 4 -11.88 2.10 -18.67
CA TYR A 4 -13.08 1.57 -19.31
C TYR A 4 -13.30 0.12 -18.88
N VAL A 5 -14.52 -0.18 -18.43
CA VAL A 5 -14.95 -1.52 -18.04
C VAL A 5 -16.15 -1.88 -18.88
N ASP A 6 -15.97 -2.84 -19.80
CA ASP A 6 -17.01 -3.26 -20.74
C ASP A 6 -17.70 -2.06 -21.43
N GLU A 7 -16.90 -1.13 -21.97
CA GLU A 7 -17.29 0.13 -22.64
C GLU A 7 -17.85 1.25 -21.74
N GLU A 8 -17.97 1.03 -20.42
CA GLU A 8 -18.39 2.07 -19.47
C GLU A 8 -17.20 2.70 -18.74
N GLU A 9 -17.21 4.04 -18.60
CA GLU A 9 -16.20 4.74 -17.79
C GLU A 9 -16.37 4.39 -16.30
N ARG A 10 -15.26 4.07 -15.64
CA ARG A 10 -15.12 3.83 -14.21
C ARG A 10 -13.85 4.50 -13.70
N GLU A 11 -13.72 4.58 -12.38
CA GLU A 11 -12.53 5.14 -11.74
C GLU A 11 -11.96 4.22 -10.67
N LEU A 12 -10.62 4.19 -10.58
CA LEU A 12 -9.84 3.50 -9.57
C LEU A 12 -8.90 4.49 -8.88
N HIS A 13 -8.79 4.44 -7.56
CA HIS A 13 -7.99 5.40 -6.78
C HIS A 13 -7.23 4.73 -5.64
N VAL A 14 -6.06 5.31 -5.35
CA VAL A 14 -5.28 5.10 -4.12
C VAL A 14 -4.58 6.41 -3.82
N TYR A 15 -4.76 6.92 -2.62
CA TYR A 15 -4.27 8.22 -2.19
C TYR A 15 -3.17 8.05 -1.15
N ASP A 16 -1.98 8.58 -1.46
CA ASP A 16 -0.93 8.82 -0.47
C ASP A 16 -1.36 10.01 0.40
N ARG A 17 -1.78 9.71 1.62
CA ARG A 17 -2.24 10.74 2.56
C ARG A 17 -1.10 11.50 3.21
N VAL A 18 0.10 10.93 3.28
CA VAL A 18 1.29 11.58 3.85
C VAL A 18 1.78 12.68 2.91
N ALA A 19 1.76 12.45 1.61
CA ALA A 19 2.13 13.43 0.58
C ALA A 19 1.03 14.44 0.22
N GLY A 20 -0.08 14.48 0.97
CA GLY A 20 -1.16 15.44 0.76
C GLY A 20 -2.30 14.95 -0.14
N ASN A 21 -2.66 13.67 -0.06
CA ASN A 21 -3.71 13.00 -0.83
C ASN A 21 -3.43 12.93 -2.34
N VAL A 22 -2.21 12.57 -2.71
CA VAL A 22 -1.84 12.36 -4.11
C VAL A 22 -2.40 11.03 -4.60
N ASP A 23 -3.28 11.04 -5.60
CA ASP A 23 -3.77 9.81 -6.25
C ASP A 23 -2.67 9.22 -7.13
N TYR A 24 -2.26 7.98 -6.83
CA TYR A 24 -1.22 7.29 -7.57
C TYR A 24 -1.65 5.91 -8.10
N ALA A 25 -2.96 5.59 -8.11
CA ALA A 25 -3.49 4.32 -8.65
C ALA A 25 -2.98 4.01 -10.06
N ARG A 26 -2.79 5.03 -10.90
CA ARG A 26 -2.23 4.87 -12.24
C ARG A 26 -0.83 4.25 -12.25
N HIS A 27 0.04 4.67 -11.34
CA HIS A 27 1.39 4.13 -11.27
C HIS A 27 1.37 2.66 -10.84
N VAL A 28 0.50 2.31 -9.88
CA VAL A 28 0.32 0.92 -9.41
C VAL A 28 -0.16 0.02 -10.55
N LEU A 29 -1.19 0.46 -11.27
CA LEU A 29 -1.76 -0.33 -12.37
C LEU A 29 -0.76 -0.47 -13.52
N CYS A 30 -0.03 0.59 -13.88
CA CYS A 30 0.96 0.53 -14.97
C CYS A 30 2.23 -0.25 -14.62
N ALA A 31 2.52 -0.45 -13.33
CA ALA A 31 3.62 -1.31 -12.90
C ALA A 31 3.32 -2.80 -13.16
N GLU A 32 2.05 -3.16 -13.31
CA GLU A 32 1.64 -4.51 -13.72
C GLU A 32 1.65 -4.61 -15.26
N GLU A 33 2.39 -5.57 -15.81
CA GLU A 33 2.69 -5.72 -17.25
C GLU A 33 1.47 -6.02 -18.17
N ARG A 34 0.24 -6.05 -17.64
CA ARG A 34 -0.94 -6.64 -18.31
C ARG A 34 -2.14 -5.71 -18.49
N LEU A 35 -1.95 -4.40 -18.60
CA LEU A 35 -3.08 -3.52 -18.95
C LEU A 35 -3.36 -3.57 -20.45
N THR A 36 -4.62 -3.85 -20.80
CA THR A 36 -5.11 -3.73 -22.18
C THR A 36 -5.53 -2.28 -22.43
N THR A 37 -5.47 -1.86 -23.69
CA THR A 37 -5.96 -0.54 -24.12
C THR A 37 -7.03 -0.66 -25.19
N THR A 38 -7.96 0.29 -25.24
CA THR A 38 -8.95 0.44 -26.31
C THR A 38 -8.28 0.86 -27.63
N GLU A 39 -9.03 0.90 -28.73
CA GLU A 39 -8.53 1.40 -30.03
C GLU A 39 -8.06 2.87 -29.96
N TYR A 40 -8.51 3.64 -28.96
CA TYR A 40 -8.09 5.03 -28.71
C TYR A 40 -6.93 5.14 -27.72
N GLY A 41 -6.37 4.01 -27.25
CA GLY A 41 -5.25 3.97 -26.30
C GLY A 41 -5.65 4.21 -24.84
N GLU A 42 -6.94 4.12 -24.51
CA GLU A 42 -7.43 4.28 -23.14
C GLU A 42 -7.32 2.94 -22.39
N PHE A 43 -7.01 2.97 -21.09
CA PHE A 43 -6.94 1.73 -20.32
C PHE A 43 -8.30 1.04 -20.24
N SER A 44 -8.31 -0.27 -20.44
CA SER A 44 -9.51 -1.09 -20.41
C SER A 44 -9.32 -2.36 -19.59
N LEU A 45 -10.36 -2.74 -18.85
CA LEU A 45 -10.45 -4.00 -18.10
C LEU A 45 -11.80 -4.67 -18.39
N THR A 46 -11.86 -5.99 -18.23
CA THR A 46 -13.13 -6.69 -18.04
C THR A 46 -13.71 -6.38 -16.66
N ALA A 47 -15.03 -6.57 -16.47
CA ALA A 47 -15.64 -6.45 -15.14
C ALA A 47 -14.96 -7.32 -14.06
N ALA A 48 -14.49 -8.53 -14.43
CA ALA A 48 -13.80 -9.42 -13.50
C ALA A 48 -12.43 -8.86 -13.06
N GLU A 49 -11.65 -8.32 -14.00
CA GLU A 49 -10.35 -7.70 -13.69
C GLU A 49 -10.53 -6.42 -12.89
N PHE A 50 -11.54 -5.60 -13.21
CA PHE A 50 -11.86 -4.41 -12.44
C PHE A 50 -12.17 -4.75 -10.99
N ALA A 51 -13.02 -5.75 -10.73
CA ALA A 51 -13.37 -6.17 -9.38
C ALA A 51 -12.16 -6.71 -8.58
N VAL A 52 -11.18 -7.32 -9.25
CA VAL A 52 -9.91 -7.73 -8.62
C VAL A 52 -9.09 -6.50 -8.23
N TRP A 53 -8.96 -5.53 -9.14
CA TRP A 53 -8.24 -4.29 -8.89
C TRP A 53 -8.87 -3.45 -7.79
N GLU A 54 -10.19 -3.32 -7.77
CA GLU A 54 -10.91 -2.59 -6.73
C GLU A 54 -10.57 -3.15 -5.33
N LYS A 55 -10.55 -4.47 -5.18
CA LYS A 55 -10.16 -5.12 -3.91
C LYS A 55 -8.69 -4.88 -3.54
N ARG A 56 -7.79 -4.96 -4.52
CA ARG A 56 -6.35 -4.75 -4.30
C ARG A 56 -6.06 -3.30 -3.90
N LEU A 57 -6.62 -2.35 -4.62
CA LEU A 57 -6.45 -0.93 -4.33
C LEU A 57 -7.11 -0.53 -3.02
N ALA A 58 -8.25 -1.12 -2.64
CA ALA A 58 -8.83 -0.91 -1.32
C ALA A 58 -7.89 -1.37 -0.20
N LYS A 59 -7.19 -2.50 -0.38
CA LYS A 59 -6.19 -2.98 0.57
C LYS A 59 -4.94 -2.09 0.61
N LEU A 60 -4.46 -1.64 -0.56
CA LEU A 60 -3.36 -0.68 -0.61
C LEU A 60 -3.74 0.66 0.02
N GLN A 61 -4.98 1.12 -0.16
CA GLN A 61 -5.48 2.31 0.53
C GLN A 61 -5.53 2.13 2.05
N GLU A 62 -5.88 0.94 2.54
CA GLU A 62 -5.78 0.63 3.96
C GLU A 62 -4.33 0.71 4.47
N SER A 63 -3.36 0.22 3.69
CA SER A 63 -1.94 0.40 3.98
C SER A 63 -1.54 1.88 4.07
N GLU A 64 -1.95 2.71 3.11
CA GLU A 64 -1.72 4.16 3.14
C GLU A 64 -2.36 4.84 4.37
N ASP A 65 -3.57 4.44 4.74
CA ASP A 65 -4.26 4.95 5.90
C ASP A 65 -3.53 4.58 7.20
N ILE A 66 -2.98 3.36 7.28
CA ILE A 66 -2.12 2.94 8.41
C ILE A 66 -0.83 3.76 8.43
N ARG A 67 -0.12 3.89 7.30
CA ARG A 67 1.11 4.70 7.18
C ARG A 67 0.85 6.12 7.67
N PHE A 68 -0.24 6.73 7.22
CA PHE A 68 -0.65 8.05 7.68
C PHE A 68 -0.96 8.10 9.18
N ALA A 69 -1.59 7.08 9.74
CA ALA A 69 -1.86 7.06 11.18
C ALA A 69 -0.56 6.96 12.02
N ILE A 70 0.42 6.18 11.56
CA ILE A 70 1.64 5.87 12.34
C ILE A 70 2.82 6.81 12.03
N HIS A 71 2.80 7.57 10.93
CA HIS A 71 3.91 8.45 10.51
C HIS A 71 4.41 9.45 11.58
N PRO A 72 3.60 9.97 12.53
CA PRO A 72 4.12 10.91 13.52
C PRO A 72 5.03 10.25 14.56
N VAL A 73 4.87 8.94 14.79
CA VAL A 73 5.55 8.21 15.87
C VAL A 73 6.63 7.27 15.35
N VAL A 74 6.49 6.75 14.13
CA VAL A 74 7.44 5.82 13.52
C VAL A 74 8.61 6.59 12.88
N ASP A 75 9.81 6.02 12.92
CA ASP A 75 10.94 6.49 12.11
C ASP A 75 10.77 6.03 10.66
N ALA A 76 10.76 6.97 9.72
CA ALA A 76 10.49 6.66 8.31
C ALA A 76 11.47 5.64 7.72
N ALA A 77 12.77 5.76 8.04
CA ALA A 77 13.76 4.82 7.53
C ALA A 77 13.57 3.40 8.10
N GLU A 78 13.21 3.26 9.38
CA GLU A 78 12.92 1.95 9.98
C GLU A 78 11.68 1.31 9.34
N LEU A 79 10.65 2.12 9.05
CA LEU A 79 9.47 1.65 8.33
C LEU A 79 9.81 1.18 6.92
N ASP A 80 10.59 1.97 6.18
CA ASP A 80 10.98 1.62 4.81
C ASP A 80 11.81 0.35 4.77
N ASP A 81 12.78 0.20 5.68
CA ASP A 81 13.60 -1.01 5.82
C ASP A 81 12.74 -2.24 6.15
N TYR A 82 11.81 -2.11 7.10
CA TYR A 82 10.91 -3.20 7.52
C TYR A 82 10.00 -3.68 6.38
N ILE A 83 9.33 -2.75 5.68
CA ILE A 83 8.48 -3.10 4.55
C ILE A 83 9.30 -3.69 3.40
N TYR A 84 10.49 -3.16 3.13
CA TYR A 84 11.38 -3.70 2.11
C TYR A 84 11.80 -5.15 2.43
N GLU A 85 12.23 -5.44 3.67
CA GLU A 85 12.64 -6.80 4.08
C GLU A 85 11.50 -7.82 3.87
N ASP A 86 10.25 -7.45 4.16
CA ASP A 86 9.09 -8.33 4.00
C ASP A 86 8.62 -8.47 2.54
N THR A 87 8.85 -7.46 1.70
CA THR A 87 8.32 -7.43 0.32
C THR A 87 9.35 -7.72 -0.78
N MET A 88 10.65 -7.67 -0.49
CA MET A 88 11.71 -7.76 -1.51
C MET A 88 11.71 -9.07 -2.33
N TYR A 89 11.07 -10.12 -1.82
CA TYR A 89 10.96 -11.42 -2.50
C TYR A 89 9.59 -11.64 -3.16
N CYS A 90 8.65 -10.71 -3.02
CA CYS A 90 7.36 -10.77 -3.71
C CYS A 90 7.57 -10.69 -5.22
N THR A 91 6.79 -11.49 -5.98
CA THR A 91 6.96 -11.60 -7.44
C THR A 91 5.83 -10.94 -8.23
N SER A 92 4.83 -10.41 -7.54
CA SER A 92 3.71 -9.68 -8.13
C SER A 92 3.29 -8.50 -7.25
N ALA A 93 2.60 -7.50 -7.82
CA ALA A 93 2.04 -6.42 -7.01
C ALA A 93 0.95 -6.93 -6.07
N ALA A 94 0.24 -8.00 -6.44
CA ALA A 94 -0.75 -8.62 -5.56
C ALA A 94 -0.12 -9.13 -4.26
N GLU A 95 0.97 -9.91 -4.37
CA GLU A 95 1.73 -10.41 -3.22
C GLU A 95 2.32 -9.26 -2.41
N THR A 96 2.86 -8.24 -3.10
CA THR A 96 3.46 -7.07 -2.45
C THR A 96 2.43 -6.28 -1.65
N ILE A 97 1.26 -5.99 -2.23
CA ILE A 97 0.15 -5.30 -1.54
C ILE A 97 -0.33 -6.10 -0.34
N ASP A 98 -0.45 -7.42 -0.48
CA ASP A 98 -0.91 -8.29 0.60
C ASP A 98 0.09 -8.32 1.75
N MET A 99 1.38 -8.48 1.45
CA MET A 99 2.44 -8.55 2.46
C MET A 99 2.61 -7.20 3.17
N GLU A 100 2.71 -6.10 2.42
CA GLU A 100 2.80 -4.75 3.00
C GLU A 100 1.64 -4.48 3.96
N ASN A 101 0.41 -4.83 3.57
CA ASN A 101 -0.75 -4.63 4.42
C ASN A 101 -0.69 -5.44 5.73
N ILE A 102 -0.17 -6.66 5.69
CA ILE A 102 0.05 -7.50 6.87
C ILE A 102 1.09 -6.85 7.78
N SER A 103 2.28 -6.53 7.25
CA SER A 103 3.38 -5.92 7.99
C SER A 103 2.95 -4.61 8.68
N LEU A 104 2.21 -3.76 7.97
CA LEU A 104 1.69 -2.51 8.53
C LEU A 104 0.67 -2.73 9.65
N LYS A 105 -0.20 -3.74 9.54
CA LYS A 105 -1.15 -4.10 10.60
C LYS A 105 -0.45 -4.63 11.84
N GLU A 106 0.58 -5.46 11.66
CA GLU A 106 1.38 -5.98 12.78
C GLU A 106 2.11 -4.84 13.50
N LEU A 107 2.76 -3.95 12.75
CA LEU A 107 3.40 -2.77 13.31
C LEU A 107 2.38 -1.87 14.03
N GLN A 108 1.23 -1.58 13.43
CA GLN A 108 0.19 -0.77 14.06
C GLN A 108 -0.31 -1.41 15.38
N ALA A 109 -0.48 -2.73 15.41
CA ALA A 109 -0.85 -3.46 16.62
C ALA A 109 0.24 -3.36 17.71
N ALA A 110 1.51 -3.55 17.34
CA ALA A 110 2.65 -3.42 18.26
C ALA A 110 2.77 -2.00 18.84
N LEU A 111 2.60 -0.97 18.00
CA LEU A 111 2.58 0.43 18.43
C LEU A 111 1.44 0.71 19.40
N THR A 112 0.24 0.20 19.10
CA THR A 112 -0.96 0.36 19.95
C THR A 112 -0.78 -0.32 21.31
N ALA A 113 -0.18 -1.51 21.33
CA ALA A 113 0.14 -2.26 22.55
C ALA A 113 1.35 -1.71 23.30
N LYS A 114 2.11 -0.79 22.69
CA LYS A 114 3.44 -0.33 23.16
C LYS A 114 4.39 -1.50 23.40
N ASP A 115 4.39 -2.47 22.50
CA ASP A 115 5.17 -3.70 22.62
C ASP A 115 6.65 -3.44 22.32
N ALA A 116 7.40 -3.13 23.38
CA ALA A 116 8.83 -2.87 23.28
C ALA A 116 9.65 -4.09 22.83
N ALA A 117 9.20 -5.31 23.14
CA ALA A 117 9.89 -6.53 22.72
C ALA A 117 9.76 -6.70 21.21
N TRP A 118 8.52 -6.61 20.70
CA TRP A 118 8.26 -6.70 19.26
C TRP A 118 9.01 -5.62 18.48
N LEU A 119 8.99 -4.36 18.94
CA LEU A 119 9.71 -3.26 18.29
C LEU A 119 11.23 -3.47 18.30
N THR A 120 11.77 -4.09 19.34
CA THR A 120 13.20 -4.42 19.39
C THR A 120 13.57 -5.54 18.42
N GLU A 121 12.76 -6.61 18.40
CA GLU A 121 12.96 -7.77 17.52
C GLU A 121 12.84 -7.40 16.04
N ASN A 122 11.91 -6.50 15.70
CA ASN A 122 11.66 -6.01 14.34
C ASN A 122 12.46 -4.74 13.99
N ARG A 123 13.53 -4.45 14.75
CA ARG A 123 14.51 -3.39 14.45
C ARG A 123 13.93 -1.97 14.34
N PHE A 124 13.08 -1.59 15.29
CA PHE A 124 12.52 -0.24 15.46
C PHE A 124 13.10 0.55 16.66
N PRO A 125 14.44 0.63 16.88
CA PRO A 125 15.01 1.26 18.07
C PRO A 125 14.77 2.77 18.17
N LYS A 126 14.73 3.52 17.07
CA LYS A 126 14.45 4.97 17.08
C LYS A 126 12.97 5.22 17.35
N THR A 127 12.09 4.43 16.74
CA THR A 127 10.65 4.47 17.01
C THR A 127 10.38 4.16 18.47
N LEU A 128 10.99 3.13 19.04
CA LEU A 128 10.88 2.81 20.46
C LEU A 128 11.35 3.98 21.35
N LYS A 129 12.48 4.61 21.01
CA LYS A 129 12.97 5.80 21.73
C LYS A 129 11.97 6.96 21.69
N LYS A 130 11.32 7.21 20.54
CA LYS A 130 10.27 8.24 20.41
C LYS A 130 9.06 7.93 21.29
N LEU A 131 8.64 6.66 21.39
CA LEU A 131 7.49 6.26 22.21
C LEU A 131 7.74 6.37 23.73
N MET A 132 9.00 6.33 24.15
CA MET A 132 9.40 6.44 25.57
C MET A 132 9.67 7.88 26.01
N THR A 133 9.63 8.85 25.09
CA THR A 133 9.86 10.28 25.36
C THR A 133 8.53 11.02 25.46
#